data_AF-M3HN88-F1
#
_entry.id   AF-M3HN88-F1
#
_cell.length_a   1.000
_cell.length_b   1.000
_cell.length_c   1.000
_cell.angle_alpha   90.00
_cell.angle_beta   90.00
_cell.angle_gamma   90.00
#
_symmetry.space_group_name_H-M   'P 1'
#
loop_
_entity.id
_entity.type
_entity.pdbx_description
1 polymer ?
#
loop_
_entity_poly.entity_id
_entity_poly.type
_entity_poly.pdbx_seq_one_letter_code
_entity_poly.pdbx_strand_id
1 'polypeptide(L)'
;MVVNFKTIKTVQNFNKFLLSMNAITDSGLSILGMTEVGENFDSRFSCNSREYEYLILNTKYPRPIWKNRAFWYQHKIDVPRLKTELELLKGEHDFRSLAKTASMKDRSTIRTILDTKLERSSEWEGLLKIKIRANGFLHNMIRILTGTLLEIANGKLKVPNILDILSSKDRTIAGITLPPYGLYFLRAYYDFNPEIDFMYSHRDFQN
;
A
#
# COMPACT_ATOMS: atom_id res chain seq x y z
N MET A 1 8.30 3.82 5.63
CA MET A 1 8.91 2.47 5.78
C MET A 1 9.67 2.47 7.09
N VAL A 2 9.71 1.34 7.80
CA VAL A 2 10.49 1.18 9.03
C VAL A 2 11.63 0.20 8.77
N VAL A 3 12.80 0.53 9.29
CA VAL A 3 13.98 -0.34 9.31
C VAL A 3 14.56 -0.31 10.72
N ASN A 4 15.17 -1.42 11.15
CA ASN A 4 15.88 -1.49 12.43
C ASN A 4 17.30 -2.00 12.23
N PHE A 5 18.21 -1.55 13.07
CA PHE A 5 19.60 -1.97 13.07
C PHE A 5 20.16 -1.94 14.49
N LYS A 6 21.26 -2.66 14.71
CA LYS A 6 22.02 -2.62 15.97
C LYS A 6 23.28 -1.78 15.78
N THR A 7 23.70 -1.10 16.83
CA THR A 7 24.95 -0.34 16.88
C THR A 7 25.75 -0.74 18.11
N ILE A 8 27.08 -0.75 17.97
CA ILE A 8 28.01 -0.97 19.08
C ILE A 8 28.28 0.30 19.90
N LYS A 9 28.00 1.48 19.32
CA LYS A 9 28.15 2.78 19.98
C LYS A 9 26.79 3.37 20.26
N THR A 10 26.61 3.84 21.48
CA THR A 10 25.41 4.59 21.88
C THR A 10 25.32 5.89 21.09
N VAL A 11 24.17 6.11 20.44
CA VAL A 11 23.88 7.37 19.76
C VAL A 11 23.34 8.35 20.80
N GLN A 12 24.16 9.33 21.18
CA GLN A 12 23.83 10.27 22.27
C GLN A 12 22.74 11.30 21.90
N ASN A 13 22.61 11.63 20.61
CA ASN A 13 21.66 12.64 20.14
C ASN A 13 21.05 12.21 18.79
N PHE A 14 19.80 11.73 18.83
CA PHE A 14 19.11 11.23 17.64
C PHE A 14 18.86 12.32 16.60
N ASN A 15 18.58 13.55 17.00
CA ASN A 15 18.34 14.65 16.05
C ASN A 15 19.60 14.96 15.22
N LYS A 16 20.75 15.09 15.87
CA LYS A 16 22.03 15.33 15.18
C LYS A 16 22.41 14.13 14.29
N PHE A 17 22.20 12.92 14.78
CA PHE A 17 22.48 11.70 14.03
C PHE A 17 21.59 11.59 12.79
N LEU A 18 20.29 11.86 12.92
CA LEU A 18 19.31 11.88 11.84
C LEU A 18 19.68 12.89 10.75
N LEU A 19 20.07 14.12 11.13
CA LEU A 19 20.57 15.11 10.18
C LEU A 19 21.82 14.63 9.43
N SER A 20 22.76 14.02 10.16
CA SER A 20 24.00 13.50 9.58
C SER A 20 23.74 12.36 8.60
N MET A 21 22.80 11.47 8.91
CA MET A 21 22.42 10.40 7.98
C MET A 21 21.73 10.95 6.73
N ASN A 22 20.79 11.89 6.88
CA ASN A 22 20.13 12.52 5.72
C ASN A 22 21.12 13.28 4.83
N ALA A 23 22.21 13.81 5.38
CA ALA A 23 23.24 14.50 4.60
C ALA A 23 24.04 13.56 3.69
N ILE A 24 24.02 12.24 3.93
CA ILE A 24 24.76 11.23 3.15
C ILE A 24 23.86 10.28 2.36
N THR A 25 22.54 10.36 2.52
CA THR A 25 21.60 9.56 1.73
C THR A 25 21.43 10.12 0.32
N ASP A 26 21.16 9.24 -0.64
CA ASP A 26 20.82 9.66 -2.00
C ASP A 26 19.56 10.53 -2.04
N SER A 27 19.41 11.36 -3.07
CA SER A 27 18.28 12.29 -3.24
C SER A 27 16.89 11.64 -3.31
N GLY A 28 16.83 10.31 -3.48
CA GLY A 28 15.59 9.53 -3.48
C GLY A 28 15.17 9.00 -2.10
N LEU A 29 15.94 9.28 -1.04
CA LEU A 29 15.72 8.75 0.30
C LEU A 29 15.80 9.88 1.33
N SER A 30 14.82 9.91 2.25
CA SER A 30 14.87 10.74 3.45
C SER A 30 14.48 9.91 4.66
N ILE A 31 15.20 10.11 5.75
CA ILE A 31 14.96 9.45 7.03
C ILE A 31 14.21 10.46 7.90
N LEU A 32 12.95 10.13 8.20
CA LEU A 32 12.01 11.08 8.81
C LEU A 32 12.06 11.08 10.34
N GLY A 33 12.60 10.03 10.95
CA GLY A 33 12.61 9.87 12.40
C GLY A 33 13.44 8.68 12.82
N MET A 34 13.73 8.64 14.12
CA MET A 34 14.47 7.57 14.78
C MET A 34 13.99 7.45 16.21
N THR A 35 13.85 6.22 16.69
CA THR A 35 13.56 5.92 18.09
C THR A 35 14.30 4.64 18.49
N GLU A 36 14.54 4.49 19.79
CA GLU A 36 15.09 3.27 20.35
C GLU A 36 13.97 2.22 20.50
N VAL A 37 14.33 0.95 20.33
CA VAL A 37 13.40 -0.18 20.41
C VAL A 37 14.04 -1.29 21.22
N GLY A 38 13.22 -2.17 21.79
CA GLY A 38 13.73 -3.32 22.55
C GLY A 38 14.62 -4.23 21.68
N GLU A 39 15.56 -4.94 22.31
CA GLU A 39 16.57 -5.74 21.59
C GLU A 39 16.01 -6.85 20.68
N ASN A 40 14.79 -7.31 21.00
CA ASN A 40 14.08 -8.37 20.27
C ASN A 40 13.15 -7.81 19.18
N PHE A 41 13.12 -6.50 18.98
CA PHE A 41 12.30 -5.88 17.94
C PHE A 41 12.84 -6.25 16.54
N ASP A 42 11.91 -6.61 15.67
CA ASP A 42 12.18 -6.80 14.25
C ASP A 42 11.13 -6.03 13.42
N SER A 43 11.59 -5.09 12.59
CA SER A 43 10.70 -4.23 11.80
C SER A 43 9.76 -5.03 10.87
N ARG A 44 10.11 -6.26 10.50
CA ARG A 44 9.27 -7.15 9.70
C ARG A 44 8.41 -8.05 10.58
N PHE A 45 8.99 -8.77 11.53
CA PHE A 45 8.29 -9.82 12.27
C PHE A 45 7.45 -9.29 13.44
N SER A 46 7.82 -8.14 14.02
CA SER A 46 7.02 -7.47 15.05
C SER A 46 5.85 -6.67 14.48
N CYS A 47 5.72 -6.55 13.16
CA CYS A 47 4.69 -5.73 12.51
C CYS A 47 3.36 -6.48 12.38
N ASN A 48 2.30 -5.92 12.98
CA ASN A 48 0.95 -6.48 13.03
C ASN A 48 0.21 -6.33 11.69
N SER A 49 0.36 -5.17 11.03
CA SER A 49 -0.31 -4.90 9.75
C SER A 49 0.43 -3.83 8.94
N ARG A 50 0.18 -3.81 7.63
CA ARG A 50 0.70 -2.79 6.71
C ARG A 50 -0.45 -2.11 6.00
N GLU A 51 -0.28 -0.84 5.67
CA GLU A 51 -1.20 -0.06 4.85
C GLU A 51 -0.47 0.46 3.61
N TYR A 52 -1.10 0.26 2.45
CA TYR A 52 -0.65 0.77 1.17
C TYR A 52 -1.71 1.69 0.59
N GLU A 53 -1.23 2.63 -0.22
CA GLU A 53 -2.06 3.51 -1.04
C GLU A 53 -1.73 3.31 -2.51
N TYR A 54 -2.76 3.27 -3.35
CA TYR A 54 -2.61 3.33 -4.79
C TYR A 54 -3.23 4.62 -5.32
N LEU A 55 -2.42 5.45 -5.97
CA LEU A 55 -2.83 6.71 -6.59
C LEU A 55 -3.28 6.49 -8.04
N ILE A 56 -4.50 6.96 -8.34
CA ILE A 56 -5.12 6.86 -9.67
C ILE A 56 -5.53 8.25 -10.13
N LEU A 57 -4.98 8.70 -11.24
CA LEU A 57 -5.39 9.94 -11.88
C LEU A 57 -6.49 9.62 -12.91
N ASN A 58 -7.75 9.73 -12.50
CA ASN A 58 -8.90 9.45 -13.36
C ASN A 58 -9.35 10.70 -14.12
N THR A 59 -8.68 10.97 -15.23
CA THR A 59 -8.92 12.15 -16.08
C THR A 59 -8.77 11.80 -17.56
N LYS A 60 -9.36 12.60 -18.45
CA LYS A 60 -9.30 12.37 -19.91
C LYS A 60 -7.89 12.45 -20.49
N TYR A 61 -7.03 13.31 -19.95
CA TYR A 61 -5.69 13.54 -20.46
C TYR A 61 -4.66 13.37 -19.34
N PRO A 62 -3.45 12.85 -19.63
CA PRO A 62 -2.42 12.70 -18.62
C PRO A 62 -1.95 14.07 -18.12
N ARG A 63 -1.37 14.10 -16.92
CA ARG A 63 -0.78 15.30 -16.32
C ARG A 63 0.70 15.08 -16.03
N PRO A 64 1.62 15.91 -16.59
CA PRO A 64 3.05 15.73 -16.39
C PRO A 64 3.50 15.73 -14.93
N ILE A 65 2.87 16.52 -14.06
CA ILE A 65 3.19 16.58 -12.62
C ILE A 65 2.97 15.23 -11.91
N TRP A 66 2.04 14.41 -12.40
CA TRP A 66 1.72 13.09 -11.86
C TRP A 66 2.45 11.95 -12.59
N LYS A 67 3.30 12.26 -13.57
CA LYS A 67 4.11 11.26 -14.26
C LYS A 67 4.97 10.52 -13.24
N ASN A 68 4.90 9.18 -13.29
CA ASN A 68 5.57 8.29 -12.33
C ASN A 68 5.19 8.54 -10.85
N ARG A 69 3.98 9.10 -10.59
CA ARG A 69 3.43 9.29 -9.25
C ARG A 69 2.00 8.77 -9.09
N ALA A 70 1.18 8.87 -10.14
CA ALA A 70 -0.16 8.29 -10.13
C ALA A 70 -0.40 7.52 -11.44
N PHE A 71 -1.15 6.43 -11.36
CA PHE A 71 -1.58 5.71 -12.56
C PHE A 71 -2.67 6.51 -13.27
N TRP A 72 -2.35 7.02 -14.45
CA TRP A 72 -3.33 7.68 -15.30
C TRP A 72 -4.31 6.65 -15.86
N TYR A 73 -5.60 6.85 -15.58
CA TYR A 73 -6.67 5.98 -16.01
C TYR A 73 -7.75 6.79 -16.72
N GLN A 74 -7.82 6.68 -18.04
CA GLN A 74 -8.71 7.50 -18.88
C GLN A 74 -10.17 7.01 -18.92
N HIS A 75 -10.44 5.79 -18.47
CA HIS A 75 -11.77 5.20 -18.52
C HIS A 75 -12.62 5.70 -17.35
N LYS A 76 -13.93 5.86 -17.59
CA LYS A 76 -14.88 6.21 -16.52
C LYS A 76 -14.84 5.13 -15.43
N ILE A 77 -14.78 5.55 -14.18
CA ILE A 77 -14.90 4.68 -13.01
C ILE A 77 -16.29 4.87 -12.42
N ASP A 78 -17.05 3.79 -12.26
CA ASP A 78 -18.21 3.77 -11.38
C ASP A 78 -17.70 3.77 -9.92
N VAL A 79 -17.65 4.96 -9.33
CA VAL A 79 -17.12 5.19 -7.98
C VAL A 79 -17.97 4.52 -6.90
N PRO A 80 -19.32 4.60 -6.92
CA PRO A 80 -20.16 3.80 -6.04
C PRO A 80 -19.84 2.30 -6.12
N ARG A 81 -19.73 1.75 -7.33
CA ARG A 81 -19.39 0.33 -7.51
C ARG A 81 -18.02 0.00 -6.94
N LEU A 82 -17.00 0.79 -7.26
CA LEU A 82 -15.65 0.60 -6.74
C LEU A 82 -15.62 0.61 -5.20
N LYS A 83 -16.40 1.49 -4.56
CA LYS A 83 -16.54 1.54 -3.10
C LYS A 83 -17.17 0.26 -2.56
N THR A 84 -18.24 -0.25 -3.18
CA THR A 84 -18.86 -1.53 -2.79
C THR A 84 -17.87 -2.68 -2.90
N GLU A 85 -17.11 -2.78 -3.98
CA GLU A 85 -16.10 -3.83 -4.15
C GLU A 85 -15.00 -3.77 -3.09
N LEU A 86 -14.57 -2.55 -2.70
CA LEU A 86 -13.57 -2.36 -1.65
C LEU A 86 -14.08 -2.81 -0.27
N GLU A 87 -15.36 -2.63 0.02
CA GLU A 87 -15.97 -3.10 1.28
C GLU A 87 -16.06 -4.63 1.33
N LEU A 88 -16.38 -5.28 0.21
CA LEU A 88 -16.43 -6.75 0.12
C LEU A 88 -15.10 -7.43 0.41
N LEU A 89 -13.97 -6.72 0.26
CA LEU A 89 -12.64 -7.27 0.54
C LEU A 89 -12.31 -7.38 2.03
N LYS A 90 -13.06 -6.70 2.92
CA LYS A 90 -12.77 -6.69 4.35
C LYS A 90 -13.03 -8.09 4.93
N GLY A 91 -12.07 -8.57 5.71
CA GLY A 91 -12.09 -9.93 6.25
C GLY A 91 -10.98 -10.82 5.67
N GLU A 92 -11.10 -12.11 5.94
CA GLU A 92 -10.13 -13.13 5.55
C GLU A 92 -10.50 -13.78 4.22
N HIS A 93 -9.56 -13.79 3.27
CA HIS A 93 -9.75 -14.42 1.97
C HIS A 93 -8.47 -15.07 1.46
N ASP A 94 -8.63 -16.04 0.53
CA ASP A 94 -7.53 -16.57 -0.27
C ASP A 94 -7.25 -15.65 -1.46
N PHE A 95 -6.10 -14.97 -1.44
CA PHE A 95 -5.70 -13.99 -2.46
C PHE A 95 -4.88 -14.60 -3.62
N ARG A 96 -4.93 -15.92 -3.82
CA ARG A 96 -4.22 -16.64 -4.88
C ARG A 96 -4.45 -16.04 -6.27
N SER A 97 -5.70 -15.72 -6.62
CA SER A 97 -6.06 -15.10 -7.92
C SER A 97 -5.41 -13.73 -8.13
N LEU A 98 -4.91 -13.11 -7.06
CA LEU A 98 -4.30 -11.79 -7.06
C LEU A 98 -2.81 -11.84 -6.72
N ALA A 99 -2.15 -12.98 -6.92
CA ALA A 99 -0.72 -13.14 -6.62
C ALA A 99 0.10 -13.52 -7.86
N LYS A 100 1.41 -13.23 -7.84
CA LYS A 100 2.35 -13.81 -8.81
C LYS A 100 2.64 -15.25 -8.43
N THR A 101 2.65 -16.18 -9.38
CA THR A 101 2.88 -17.63 -9.13
C THR A 101 4.11 -17.92 -8.27
N ALA A 102 5.20 -17.18 -8.51
CA ALA A 102 6.45 -17.31 -7.75
C ALA A 102 6.29 -17.02 -6.23
N SER A 103 5.30 -16.22 -5.84
CA SER A 103 5.05 -15.88 -4.43
C SER A 103 4.22 -16.90 -3.65
N MET A 104 3.75 -17.96 -4.32
CA MET A 104 2.87 -18.97 -3.74
C MET A 104 3.61 -20.26 -3.33
N LYS A 105 4.89 -20.40 -3.69
CA LYS A 105 5.70 -21.55 -3.27
C LYS A 105 5.88 -21.52 -1.75
N ASP A 106 5.38 -22.56 -1.08
CA ASP A 106 5.52 -22.84 0.36
C ASP A 106 5.01 -21.74 1.30
N ARG A 107 4.04 -20.93 0.85
CA ARG A 107 3.47 -19.84 1.66
C ARG A 107 1.95 -19.79 1.53
N SER A 108 1.28 -19.55 2.65
CA SER A 108 -0.17 -19.30 2.64
C SER A 108 -0.49 -18.06 1.80
N THR A 109 -1.52 -18.18 0.96
CA THR A 109 -2.12 -17.10 0.16
C THR A 109 -3.28 -16.41 0.89
N ILE A 110 -3.61 -16.85 2.11
CA ILE A 110 -4.67 -16.27 2.91
C ILE A 110 -4.18 -15.00 3.58
N ARG A 111 -4.94 -13.91 3.44
CA ARG A 111 -4.69 -12.62 4.10
C ARG A 111 -5.98 -12.07 4.65
N THR A 112 -5.85 -11.21 5.66
CA THR A 112 -6.97 -10.52 6.29
C THR A 112 -6.85 -9.04 5.99
N ILE A 113 -7.77 -8.52 5.19
CA ILE A 113 -7.92 -7.08 4.98
C ILE A 113 -8.65 -6.51 6.19
N LEU A 114 -7.99 -5.60 6.88
CA LEU A 114 -8.48 -4.97 8.10
C LEU A 114 -9.30 -3.72 7.79
N ASP A 115 -8.89 -2.95 6.78
CA ASP A 115 -9.58 -1.74 6.38
C ASP A 115 -9.33 -1.40 4.90
N THR A 116 -10.31 -0.73 4.29
CA THR A 116 -10.23 -0.21 2.93
C THR A 116 -10.83 1.19 2.88
N LYS A 117 -10.21 2.09 2.11
CA LYS A 117 -10.72 3.45 1.89
C LYS A 117 -10.57 3.86 0.44
N LEU A 118 -11.56 4.61 -0.03
CA LEU A 118 -11.54 5.31 -1.31
C LEU A 118 -11.72 6.80 -1.04
N GLU A 119 -10.69 7.59 -1.32
CA GLU A 119 -10.67 9.02 -1.10
C GLU A 119 -10.47 9.76 -2.42
N ARG A 120 -11.11 10.93 -2.56
CA ARG A 120 -10.77 11.90 -3.60
C ARG A 120 -9.76 12.87 -2.98
N SER A 121 -8.62 13.06 -3.64
CA SER A 121 -7.63 14.02 -3.15
C SER A 121 -8.07 15.45 -3.47
N SER A 122 -7.87 16.37 -2.53
CA SER A 122 -8.00 17.81 -2.77
C SER A 122 -6.84 18.38 -3.58
N GLU A 123 -5.72 17.66 -3.69
CA GLU A 123 -4.53 18.09 -4.44
C GLU A 123 -4.81 18.27 -5.93
N TRP A 124 -5.72 17.47 -6.51
CA TRP A 124 -6.07 17.56 -7.92
C TRP A 124 -7.41 16.90 -8.25
N GLU A 125 -8.19 17.52 -9.15
CA GLU A 125 -9.45 16.96 -9.61
C GLU A 125 -9.25 15.62 -10.36
N GLY A 126 -9.98 14.60 -9.92
CA GLY A 126 -9.91 13.26 -10.49
C GLY A 126 -8.77 12.40 -9.92
N LEU A 127 -7.96 12.90 -8.97
CA LEU A 127 -7.02 12.07 -8.23
C LEU A 127 -7.76 11.26 -7.16
N LEU A 128 -7.72 9.94 -7.30
CA LEU A 128 -8.29 8.98 -6.37
C LEU A 128 -7.17 8.27 -5.60
N LYS A 129 -7.41 8.03 -4.31
CA LYS A 129 -6.53 7.30 -3.40
C LYS A 129 -7.27 6.05 -2.94
N ILE A 130 -6.74 4.88 -3.27
CA ILE A 130 -7.23 3.60 -2.74
C ILE A 130 -6.28 3.14 -1.66
N LYS A 131 -6.73 3.14 -0.40
CA LYS A 131 -5.96 2.67 0.75
C LYS A 131 -6.44 1.30 1.17
N ILE A 132 -5.51 0.40 1.44
CA ILE A 132 -5.79 -0.96 1.88
C ILE A 132 -4.84 -1.31 3.01
N ARG A 133 -5.40 -1.65 4.18
CA ARG A 133 -4.68 -2.15 5.35
C ARG A 133 -4.94 -3.64 5.53
N ALA A 134 -3.88 -4.42 5.73
CA ALA A 134 -3.98 -5.87 5.93
C ALA A 134 -2.90 -6.41 6.87
N ASN A 135 -3.08 -7.61 7.39
CA ASN A 135 -2.04 -8.33 8.16
C ASN A 135 -0.77 -8.59 7.32
N GLY A 136 -0.92 -8.72 6.01
CA GLY A 136 0.18 -8.77 5.05
C GLY A 136 -0.32 -8.81 3.62
N PHE A 137 0.61 -8.80 2.67
CA PHE A 137 0.31 -8.80 1.24
C PHE A 137 1.15 -9.82 0.48
N LEU A 138 0.62 -10.36 -0.61
CA LEU A 138 1.36 -11.19 -1.55
C LEU A 138 2.12 -10.31 -2.57
N HIS A 139 3.09 -10.88 -3.25
CA HIS A 139 3.84 -10.14 -4.27
C HIS A 139 2.91 -9.70 -5.40
N ASN A 140 2.94 -8.40 -5.73
CA ASN A 140 2.04 -7.71 -6.66
C ASN A 140 0.55 -7.65 -6.25
N MET A 141 0.18 -8.11 -5.05
CA MET A 141 -1.22 -8.22 -4.63
C MET A 141 -2.02 -6.94 -4.84
N ILE A 142 -1.58 -5.82 -4.25
CA ILE A 142 -2.27 -4.54 -4.37
C ILE A 142 -2.37 -4.09 -5.84
N ARG A 143 -1.29 -4.26 -6.62
CA ARG A 143 -1.25 -3.82 -8.02
C ARG A 143 -2.22 -4.60 -8.92
N ILE A 144 -2.35 -5.91 -8.68
CA ILE A 144 -3.29 -6.77 -9.40
C ILE A 144 -4.71 -6.47 -8.92
N LEU A 145 -4.91 -6.41 -7.60
CA LEU A 145 -6.19 -6.11 -6.98
C LEU A 145 -6.78 -4.79 -7.50
N THR A 146 -6.01 -3.70 -7.44
CA THR A 146 -6.46 -2.39 -7.93
C THR A 146 -6.76 -2.41 -9.43
N GLY A 147 -5.98 -3.14 -10.23
CA GLY A 147 -6.26 -3.32 -11.65
C GLY A 147 -7.59 -4.03 -11.90
N THR A 148 -7.83 -5.15 -11.20
CA THR A 148 -9.09 -5.89 -11.25
C THR A 148 -10.27 -5.02 -10.84
N LEU A 149 -10.16 -4.30 -9.72
CA LEU A 149 -11.20 -3.39 -9.23
C LEU A 149 -11.56 -2.30 -10.25
N LEU A 150 -10.57 -1.73 -10.94
CA LEU A 150 -10.79 -0.72 -11.97
C LEU A 150 -11.47 -1.29 -13.22
N GLU A 151 -11.20 -2.54 -13.58
CA GLU A 151 -11.86 -3.21 -14.69
C GLU A 151 -13.28 -3.70 -14.34
N ILE A 152 -13.56 -4.01 -13.08
CA ILE A 152 -14.94 -4.25 -12.61
C ILE A 152 -15.70 -2.92 -12.62
N ALA A 153 -15.13 -1.87 -12.03
CA ALA A 153 -15.77 -0.56 -11.88
C ALA A 153 -16.00 0.18 -13.21
N ASN A 154 -15.28 -0.17 -14.29
CA ASN A 154 -15.55 0.39 -15.62
C ASN A 154 -16.40 -0.54 -16.51
N GLY A 155 -16.82 -1.70 -15.99
CA GLY A 155 -17.65 -2.69 -16.70
C GLY A 155 -16.90 -3.57 -17.71
N LYS A 156 -15.57 -3.52 -17.79
CA LYS A 156 -14.76 -4.37 -18.67
C LYS A 156 -14.77 -5.83 -18.20
N LEU A 157 -14.58 -6.07 -16.90
CA LEU A 157 -14.73 -7.39 -16.30
C LEU A 157 -16.20 -7.60 -15.91
N LYS A 158 -16.85 -8.56 -16.56
CA LYS A 158 -18.25 -8.91 -16.35
C LYS A 158 -18.39 -9.98 -15.26
N VAL A 159 -17.97 -9.65 -14.05
CA VAL A 159 -18.12 -10.52 -12.87
C VAL A 159 -19.12 -9.91 -11.87
N PRO A 160 -19.87 -10.72 -11.12
CA PRO A 160 -20.83 -10.21 -10.14
C PRO A 160 -20.19 -9.38 -9.03
N ASN A 161 -18.97 -9.69 -8.59
CA ASN A 161 -18.14 -8.87 -7.70
C ASN A 161 -16.70 -9.44 -7.60
N ILE A 162 -15.86 -8.79 -6.80
CA ILE A 162 -14.45 -9.18 -6.57
C ILE A 162 -14.30 -10.54 -5.87
N LEU A 163 -15.28 -10.98 -5.08
CA LEU A 163 -15.23 -12.29 -4.40
C LEU A 163 -15.32 -13.44 -5.39
N ASP A 164 -15.96 -13.27 -6.55
CA ASP A 164 -15.95 -14.27 -7.62
C ASP A 164 -14.52 -14.47 -8.17
N ILE A 165 -13.75 -13.38 -8.28
CA ILE A 165 -12.34 -13.46 -8.68
C ILE A 165 -11.53 -14.23 -7.63
N LEU A 166 -11.72 -13.93 -6.34
CA LEU A 166 -11.02 -14.64 -5.26
C LEU A 166 -11.41 -16.13 -5.22
N SER A 167 -12.69 -16.43 -5.38
CA SER A 167 -13.24 -17.80 -5.32
C SER A 167 -12.73 -18.69 -6.45
N SER A 168 -12.47 -18.12 -7.63
CA SER A 168 -11.93 -18.87 -8.78
C SER A 168 -10.55 -19.47 -8.53
N LYS A 169 -9.76 -18.85 -7.64
CA LYS A 169 -8.33 -19.16 -7.41
C LYS A 169 -7.47 -19.09 -8.68
N ASP A 170 -7.98 -18.44 -9.74
CA ASP A 170 -7.34 -18.34 -11.04
C ASP A 170 -6.87 -16.91 -11.30
N ARG A 171 -5.56 -16.73 -11.47
CA ARG A 171 -4.97 -15.43 -11.79
C ARG A 171 -5.36 -14.94 -13.18
N THR A 172 -5.70 -15.82 -14.12
CA THR A 172 -5.96 -15.44 -15.52
C THR A 172 -7.24 -14.62 -15.69
N ILE A 173 -8.20 -14.77 -14.77
CA ILE A 173 -9.46 -14.01 -14.80
C ILE A 173 -9.38 -12.65 -14.07
N ALA A 174 -8.29 -12.42 -13.31
CA ALA A 174 -8.04 -11.14 -12.66
C ALA A 174 -7.48 -10.11 -13.66
N GLY A 175 -7.68 -8.84 -13.36
CA GLY A 175 -7.27 -7.74 -14.21
C GLY A 175 -5.76 -7.58 -14.38
N ILE A 176 -5.38 -6.53 -15.09
CA ILE A 176 -3.99 -6.19 -15.35
C ILE A 176 -3.22 -5.92 -14.05
N THR A 177 -1.91 -6.18 -14.06
CA THR A 177 -1.03 -5.69 -13.00
C THR A 177 -0.71 -4.23 -13.27
N LEU A 178 -1.23 -3.33 -12.44
CA LEU A 178 -0.94 -1.90 -12.57
C LEU A 178 0.56 -1.60 -12.36
N PRO A 179 1.11 -0.52 -12.91
CA PRO A 179 2.53 -0.16 -12.74
C PRO A 179 2.92 0.09 -11.26
N PRO A 180 4.21 0.03 -10.90
CA PRO A 180 4.60 0.20 -9.50
C PRO A 180 4.58 1.66 -9.03
N TYR A 181 4.71 2.63 -9.94
CA TYR A 181 4.91 4.04 -9.59
C TYR A 181 3.69 4.74 -8.98
N GLY A 182 2.51 4.12 -9.02
CA GLY A 182 1.31 4.61 -8.33
C GLY A 182 1.12 4.01 -6.93
N LEU A 183 1.94 3.02 -6.54
CA LEU A 183 1.82 2.31 -5.27
C LEU A 183 2.77 2.90 -4.24
N TYR A 184 2.23 3.23 -3.07
CA TYR A 184 2.95 3.79 -1.94
C TYR A 184 2.74 2.94 -0.70
N PHE A 185 3.83 2.65 0.00
CA PHE A 185 3.76 2.13 1.35
C PHE A 185 3.48 3.30 2.30
N LEU A 186 2.33 3.28 3.00
CA LEU A 186 1.96 4.35 3.92
C LEU A 186 2.53 4.08 5.31
N ARG A 187 2.21 2.91 5.89
CA ARG A 187 2.41 2.64 7.31
C ARG A 187 2.59 1.17 7.61
N ALA A 188 3.44 0.89 8.60
CA ALA A 188 3.47 -0.37 9.33
C ALA A 188 3.01 -0.09 10.76
N TYR A 189 2.15 -0.96 11.29
CA TYR A 189 1.57 -0.84 12.63
C TYR A 189 2.24 -1.83 13.57
N TYR A 190 2.53 -1.38 14.79
CA TYR A 190 3.23 -2.14 15.83
C TYR A 190 2.56 -1.92 17.18
N ASP A 191 1.85 -2.92 17.71
CA ASP A 191 1.08 -2.77 18.94
C ASP A 191 1.96 -2.50 20.17
N PHE A 192 3.19 -3.02 20.18
CA PHE A 192 4.13 -2.90 21.29
C PHE A 192 5.16 -1.78 21.13
N ASN A 193 5.07 -0.96 20.08
CA ASN A 193 6.00 0.14 19.81
C ASN A 193 5.27 1.41 19.36
N PRO A 194 4.46 2.03 20.25
CA PRO A 194 3.64 3.20 19.91
C PRO A 194 4.47 4.42 19.48
N GLU A 195 5.74 4.51 19.90
CA GLU A 195 6.73 5.48 19.41
C GLU A 195 6.80 5.52 17.87
N ILE A 196 6.73 4.35 17.23
CA ILE A 196 6.73 4.22 15.76
C ILE A 196 5.47 4.84 15.17
N ASP A 197 4.34 4.64 15.83
CA ASP A 197 3.06 5.20 15.42
C ASP A 197 3.04 6.73 15.53
N PHE A 198 3.68 7.31 16.55
CA PHE A 198 3.84 8.76 16.68
C PHE A 198 4.71 9.35 15.56
N MET A 199 5.77 8.66 15.13
CA MET A 199 6.60 9.12 14.01
C MET A 199 5.81 9.24 12.70
N TYR A 200 4.84 8.35 12.46
CA TYR A 200 3.95 8.48 11.30
C TYR A 200 3.02 9.69 11.40
N SER A 201 2.47 9.98 12.59
CA SER A 201 1.58 11.13 12.78
C SER A 201 2.28 12.46 12.50
N HIS A 202 3.55 12.62 12.90
CA HIS A 202 4.32 13.85 12.63
C HIS A 202 4.52 14.11 11.13
N ARG A 203 4.65 13.07 10.31
CA ARG A 203 4.68 13.20 8.84
C ARG A 203 3.37 13.79 8.31
N ASP A 204 2.24 13.31 8.83
CA ASP A 204 0.93 13.66 8.30
C ASP A 204 0.50 15.09 8.68
N PHE A 205 1.08 15.69 9.73
CA PHE A 205 0.87 17.09 10.13
C PHE A 205 1.83 18.11 9.49
N GLN A 206 2.87 17.64 8.80
CA GLN A 206 3.82 18.51 8.09
C GLN A 206 3.45 18.73 6.61
N ASN A 207 2.28 18.22 6.17
CA ASN A 207 1.71 18.44 4.84
C ASN A 207 0.47 19.35 4.91
#